data_AF-A0A354GEI3-F1
#
_entry.id   AF-A0A354GEI3-F1
#
_cell.length_a   1.000
_cell.length_b   1.000
_cell.length_c   1.000
_cell.angle_alpha   90.00
_cell.angle_beta   90.00
_cell.angle_gamma   90.00
#
_symmetry.space_group_name_H-M   'P 1'
#
loop_
_entity.id
_entity.type
_entity.pdbx_description
1 polymer ?
#
loop_
_entity_poly.entity_id
_entity_poly.type
_entity_poly.pdbx_seq_one_letter_code
_entity_poly.pdbx_strand_id
1 'polypeptide(L)' 'MRAIVYCRKSTDREDMQMQSLDIQLQWALEYCKSNKMTIAETILESKSASKIT' A
#
# COMPACT_ATOMS: atom_id res chain seq x y z
N MET A 1 -17.34 -10.43 -3.28
CA MET A 1 -16.90 -9.54 -2.18
C MET A 1 -16.07 -8.41 -2.77
N ARG A 2 -16.28 -7.16 -2.36
CA ARG A 2 -15.53 -6.00 -2.88
C ARG A 2 -14.48 -5.55 -1.87
N ALA A 3 -13.31 -5.13 -2.35
CA ALA A 3 -12.19 -4.69 -1.51
C ALA A 3 -11.72 -3.30 -1.91
N ILE A 4 -11.20 -2.54 -0.95
CA ILE A 4 -10.40 -1.33 -1.19
C ILE A 4 -8.98 -1.67 -0.75
N VAL A 5 -8.00 -1.40 -1.62
CA VAL A 5 -6.59 -1.60 -1.33
C VAL A 5 -5.98 -0.27 -0.89
N TYR A 6 -5.36 -0.24 0.30
CA TYR A 6 -4.65 0.93 0.81
C TYR A 6 -3.20 0.55 1.09
N CYS A 7 -2.25 1.22 0.43
CA CYS A 7 -0.81 1.04 0.67
C CYS A 7 -0.21 2.37 1.11
N ARG A 8 0.65 2.33 2.14
CA ARG A 8 1.27 3.53 2.68
C ARG A 8 2.75 3.33 2.96
N LYS A 9 3.55 4.35 2.65
CA LYS A 9 4.92 4.48 3.15
C LYS A 9 5.08 5.76 3.96
N SER A 10 5.89 5.67 5.00
CA SER A 10 6.17 6.77 5.93
C SER A 10 7.51 7.46 5.68
N THR A 11 8.26 7.02 4.68
CA THR A 11 9.54 7.61 4.30
C THR A 11 9.77 7.37 2.82
N ASP A 12 10.28 8.39 2.11
CA ASP A 12 10.69 8.27 0.70
C ASP A 12 12.14 7.79 0.57
N ARG A 13 12.87 7.69 1.69
CA ARG A 13 14.22 7.14 1.73
C ARG A 13 14.22 5.64 1.49
N GLU A 14 14.69 5.22 0.31
CA GLU A 14 14.72 3.81 -0.12
C GLU A 14 15.55 2.93 0.82
N ASP A 15 16.61 3.47 1.44
CA ASP A 15 17.47 2.78 2.42
C ASP A 15 16.78 2.52 3.77
N MET A 16 15.69 3.24 4.06
CA MET A 16 14.88 3.08 5.28
C MET A 16 13.51 2.45 5.00
N GLN A 17 13.19 2.16 3.74
CA GLN A 17 11.95 1.49 3.36
C GLN A 17 12.14 -0.04 3.38
N MET A 18 11.40 -0.72 4.25
CA MET A 18 11.37 -2.20 4.25
C MET A 18 10.66 -2.76 3.02
N GLN A 19 9.65 -2.05 2.48
CA GLN A 19 8.95 -2.40 1.24
C GLN A 19 8.49 -1.13 0.52
N SER A 20 8.72 -1.08 -0.80
CA SER A 20 8.15 -0.03 -1.65
C SER A 20 6.61 -0.17 -1.72
N LEU A 21 5.93 0.92 -2.09
CA LEU A 21 4.49 0.90 -2.32
C LEU A 21 4.09 -0.13 -3.40
N ASP A 22 4.94 -0.34 -4.41
CA ASP A 22 4.68 -1.29 -5.48
C ASP A 22 4.68 -2.74 -4.97
N ILE A 23 5.60 -3.08 -4.05
CA ILE A 23 5.63 -4.41 -3.42
C ILE A 23 4.39 -4.61 -2.57
N GLN A 24 4.01 -3.62 -1.76
CA GLN A 24 2.79 -3.67 -0.94
C GLN A 24 1.53 -3.85 -1.82
N LEU A 25 1.45 -3.11 -2.92
CA LEU A 25 0.34 -3.19 -3.86
C LEU A 25 0.28 -4.58 -4.49
N GLN A 26 1.39 -5.10 -5.00
CA GLN A 26 1.44 -6.43 -5.62
C GLN A 26 0.93 -7.52 -4.67
N TRP A 27 1.35 -7.49 -3.41
CA TRP A 27 0.87 -8.44 -2.39
C TRP A 27 -0.64 -8.33 -2.16
N ALA A 28 -1.16 -7.10 -2.07
CA ALA A 28 -2.60 -6.87 -1.88
C ALA A 28 -3.42 -7.34 -3.09
N LEU A 29 -2.91 -7.14 -4.31
CA LEU A 29 -3.54 -7.60 -5.55
C LEU A 29 -3.57 -9.14 -5.60
N GLU A 30 -2.46 -9.80 -5.28
CA GLU A 30 -2.35 -11.27 -5.25
C GLU A 30 -3.28 -11.88 -4.20
N TYR A 31 -3.37 -11.26 -3.02
CA TYR A 31 -4.31 -11.66 -1.98
C TYR A 31 -5.75 -11.54 -2.46
N CYS A 32 -6.13 -10.40 -3.04
CA CYS A 32 -7.48 -10.19 -3.56
C CYS A 32 -7.82 -11.20 -4.68
N LYS A 33 -6.88 -11.45 -5.59
CA LYS A 33 -7.03 -12.44 -6.66
C LYS A 33 -7.25 -13.84 -6.10
N SER A 34 -6.42 -14.27 -5.15
CA SER A 34 -6.51 -15.60 -4.53
C SER A 34 -7.83 -15.80 -3.77
N ASN A 35 -8.37 -14.72 -3.20
CA ASN A 35 -9.64 -14.72 -2.48
C ASN A 35 -10.87 -14.34 -3.33
N LYS A 36 -10.72 -14.24 -4.66
CA LYS A 36 -11.80 -13.88 -5.60
C LYS A 36 -12.53 -12.58 -5.21
N MET A 37 -11.77 -11.60 -4.72
CA MET A 37 -12.28 -10.27 -4.38
C MET A 37 -12.20 -9.35 -5.59
N THR A 38 -13.22 -8.51 -5.78
CA THR A 38 -13.21 -7.46 -6.79
C THR A 38 -12.69 -6.18 -6.14
N ILE A 39 -11.58 -5.66 -6.64
CA ILE A 39 -11.03 -4.39 -6.16
C ILE A 39 -11.90 -3.26 -6.69
N ALA A 40 -12.44 -2.47 -5.77
CA ALA A 40 -13.25 -1.29 -6.09
C ALA A 40 -12.37 -0.04 -6.24
N GLU A 41 -11.29 0.05 -5.47
CA GLU A 41 -10.41 1.22 -5.43
C GLU A 41 -9.03 0.84 -4.86
N THR A 42 -8.01 1.56 -5.31
CA THR A 42 -6.63 1.48 -4.80
C THR A 42 -6.18 2.88 -4.39
N ILE A 43 -5.72 3.02 -3.15
CA ILE A 43 -5.25 4.29 -2.58
C ILE A 43 -3.79 4.10 -2.17
N LEU A 44 -2.91 4.95 -2.70
CA LEU A 44 -1.47 4.93 -2.41
C LEU A 44 -1.09 6.22 -1.70
N GLU A 45 -0.48 6.11 -0.53
CA GLU A 45 -0.06 7.27 0.26
C GLU A 45 1.45 7.23 0.55
N SER A 46 2.15 8.29 0.16
CA SER A 46 3.47 8.59 0.71
C SER A 46 3.37 9.78 1.63
N LYS A 47 3.43 9.55 2.94
CA LYS A 47 3.37 10.63 3.92
C LYS A 47 4.40 10.40 5.00
N SER A 48 5.45 11.22 4.94
CA SER A 48 6.44 11.26 6.01
C SER A 48 5.77 11.64 7.32
N ALA A 49 6.19 11.02 8.42
CA ALA A 49 5.81 11.48 9.76
C ALA A 49 6.49 12.83 10.01
N SER A 50 5.98 13.89 9.40
CA SER A 50 6.35 15.25 9.79
C SER A 50 5.92 15.39 11.25
N LYS A 51 6.89 15.57 12.15
CA LYS A 51 6.61 15.92 13.54
C LYS A 51 5.61 17.08 13.53
N ILE A 52 4.42 16.86 14.08
CA ILE A 52 3.57 17.96 14.52
C ILE A 52 4.44 18.70 15.54
N THR A 53 4.99 19.84 15.12
CA THR A 53 5.78 20.75 15.94
C THR A 53 4.91 21.93 16.24
#